data_AF-A0A9E4YGY4-F1
#
_entry.id   AF-A0A9E4YGY4-F1
#
_cell.length_a   1.000
_cell.length_b   1.000
_cell.length_c   1.000
_cell.angle_alpha   90.00
_cell.angle_beta   90.00
_cell.angle_gamma   90.00
#
_symmetry.space_group_name_H-M   'P 1'
#
loop_
_entity.id
_entity.type
_entity.pdbx_description
1 polymer ?
#
loop_
_entity_poly.entity_id
_entity_poly.type
_entity_poly.pdbx_seq_one_letter_code
_entity_poly.pdbx_strand_id
1 'polypeptide(L)'
;MPDNMVKAAFVERLNRFAMLADVNGRRVLCHVANSGRLRELLSPANTLWLSAAPLPTNPKATKRKTTHDLRLVDVEGVLVSADARLPNHLLREAIESGRLPEFAGFDQVRSEVTHGDSRLDLLLTGGSSTCLVEAKSVTLVSPIGDERGERVALFPDAPTSRGRKHVLNLCNAVKEGYRAAVVFVVQRPDADVLVPNVASDPDFYEALVEANVHGVEIYAYRCRVSLKEVAITDRIPVRLDGLG
;
A
#
# COMPACT_ATOMS: atom_id res chain seq x y z
N MET A 1 -3.17 -4.82 15.03
CA MET A 1 -1.68 -4.85 14.98
C MET A 1 -1.16 -5.90 15.97
N PRO A 2 0.10 -6.35 15.88
CA PRO A 2 0.68 -7.21 16.92
C PRO A 2 0.80 -6.45 18.25
N ASP A 3 0.38 -7.05 19.36
CA ASP A 3 0.30 -6.37 20.67
C ASP A 3 1.68 -6.04 21.29
N ASN A 4 2.74 -6.75 20.88
CA ASN A 4 4.08 -6.66 21.48
C ASN A 4 5.11 -6.08 20.50
N MET A 5 4.84 -4.89 19.97
CA MET A 5 5.84 -4.18 19.15
C MET A 5 6.91 -3.51 20.02
N VAL A 6 8.15 -3.55 19.56
CA VAL A 6 9.31 -2.92 20.20
C VAL A 6 9.83 -1.77 19.35
N LYS A 7 10.28 -0.70 20.01
CA LYS A 7 10.97 0.40 19.34
C LYS A 7 12.36 -0.04 18.88
N ALA A 8 12.78 0.49 17.73
CA ALA A 8 14.12 0.26 17.19
C ALA A 8 14.63 1.48 16.41
N ALA A 9 15.94 1.62 16.28
CA ALA A 9 16.57 2.56 15.37
C ALA A 9 16.98 1.87 14.06
N PHE A 10 16.81 2.55 12.93
CA PHE A 10 17.31 2.03 11.65
C PHE A 10 18.84 2.02 11.64
N VAL A 11 19.44 0.91 11.16
CA VAL A 11 20.90 0.79 11.01
C VAL A 11 21.28 0.75 9.53
N GLU A 12 20.76 -0.23 8.79
CA GLU A 12 21.14 -0.43 7.39
C GLU A 12 20.08 -1.24 6.65
N ARG A 13 19.81 -0.89 5.39
CA ARG A 13 18.99 -1.73 4.50
C ARG A 13 19.88 -2.66 3.69
N LEU A 14 19.82 -3.96 3.99
CA LEU A 14 20.66 -4.97 3.37
C LEU A 14 20.19 -5.34 1.95
N ASN A 15 18.88 -5.37 1.73
CA ASN A 15 18.24 -5.56 0.43
C ASN A 15 16.76 -5.15 0.49
N ARG A 16 16.02 -5.40 -0.60
CA ARG A 16 14.59 -5.06 -0.71
C ARG A 16 13.72 -5.60 0.45
N PHE A 17 14.07 -6.75 1.02
CA PHE A 17 13.25 -7.46 2.02
C PHE A 17 13.93 -7.65 3.37
N ALA A 18 15.12 -7.09 3.59
CA ALA A 18 15.85 -7.24 4.84
C ALA A 18 16.61 -5.97 5.23
N MET A 19 16.59 -5.67 6.52
CA MET A 19 17.34 -4.57 7.12
C MET A 19 17.89 -4.98 8.49
N LEU A 20 18.89 -4.25 8.96
CA LEU A 20 19.34 -4.26 10.34
C LEU A 20 18.69 -3.10 11.10
N ALA A 21 18.26 -3.38 12.32
CA ALA A 21 17.78 -2.39 13.26
C ALA A 21 18.45 -2.60 14.62
N ASP A 22 18.60 -1.52 15.38
CA ASP A 22 19.08 -1.56 16.76
C ASP A 22 17.90 -1.57 17.72
N VAL A 23 17.79 -2.62 18.53
CA VAL A 23 16.83 -2.74 19.63
C VAL A 23 17.61 -2.75 20.93
N ASN A 24 17.61 -1.63 21.65
CA ASN A 24 18.29 -1.48 22.95
C ASN A 24 19.79 -1.87 22.90
N GLY A 25 20.53 -1.39 21.88
CA GLY A 25 21.95 -1.66 21.68
C GLY A 25 22.25 -3.01 21.03
N ARG A 26 21.24 -3.77 20.60
CA ARG A 26 21.39 -5.07 19.93
C ARG A 26 20.90 -4.99 18.49
N ARG A 27 21.79 -5.32 17.55
CA ARG A 27 21.43 -5.45 16.14
C ARG A 27 20.56 -6.67 15.90
N VAL A 28 19.39 -6.46 15.30
CA VAL A 28 18.45 -7.52 14.91
C VAL A 28 18.22 -7.50 13.40
N LEU A 29 18.05 -8.69 12.83
CA LEU A 29 17.71 -8.85 11.41
C LEU A 29 16.20 -8.78 11.23
N CYS A 30 15.74 -7.76 10.52
CA CYS A 30 14.33 -7.44 10.34
C CYS A 30 13.90 -7.64 8.88
N HIS A 31 12.73 -8.25 8.68
CA HIS A 31 12.10 -8.31 7.38
C HIS A 31 11.36 -7.02 7.05
N VAL A 32 11.44 -6.59 5.80
CA VAL A 32 10.70 -5.46 5.26
C VAL A 32 9.71 -6.01 4.23
N ALA A 33 8.42 -6.00 4.57
CA ALA A 33 7.35 -6.52 3.71
C ALA A 33 6.91 -5.50 2.65
N ASN A 34 7.87 -4.84 2.01
CA ASN A 34 7.63 -3.80 1.01
C ASN A 34 8.87 -3.69 0.09
N SER A 35 8.65 -3.86 -1.21
CA SER A 35 9.72 -3.84 -2.22
C SER A 35 10.15 -2.43 -2.64
N GLY A 36 9.42 -1.39 -2.23
CA GLY A 36 9.73 0.00 -2.49
C GLY A 36 11.04 0.45 -1.84
N ARG A 37 11.50 1.64 -2.21
CA ARG A 37 12.76 2.23 -1.74
C ARG A 37 12.69 2.71 -0.30
N LEU A 38 11.52 3.15 0.17
CA LEU A 38 11.26 3.57 1.56
C LEU A 38 12.36 4.45 2.16
N ARG A 39 12.96 5.34 1.38
CA ARG A 39 14.15 6.11 1.81
C ARG A 39 13.78 7.12 2.89
N GLU A 40 12.58 7.67 2.79
CA GLU A 40 11.98 8.59 3.73
C GLU A 40 11.59 7.92 5.04
N LEU A 41 11.31 6.60 5.02
CA LEU A 41 10.96 5.84 6.22
C LEU A 41 12.18 5.21 6.89
N LEU A 42 13.08 4.61 6.10
CA LEU A 42 14.25 3.88 6.58
C LEU A 42 15.44 4.83 6.74
N SER A 43 15.30 5.72 7.72
CA SER A 43 16.26 6.75 8.09
C SER A 43 16.61 6.65 9.58
N PRO A 44 17.86 6.92 9.99
CA PRO A 44 18.23 7.00 11.41
C PRO A 44 17.46 8.07 12.20
N ALA A 45 16.85 9.04 11.53
CA ALA A 45 16.01 10.06 12.15
C ALA A 45 14.64 9.54 12.62
N ASN A 46 14.18 8.41 12.07
CA ASN A 46 12.86 7.88 12.35
C ASN A 46 12.90 6.77 13.41
N THR A 47 11.82 6.64 14.18
CA THR A 47 11.67 5.51 15.11
C THR A 47 10.93 4.37 14.44
N LEU A 48 11.50 3.17 14.47
CA LEU A 48 10.88 1.97 13.94
C LEU A 48 10.07 1.25 15.02
N TRP A 49 8.96 0.61 14.62
CA TRP A 49 8.21 -0.33 15.45
C TRP A 49 8.25 -1.71 14.82
N LEU A 50 8.85 -2.65 15.54
CA LEU A 50 9.10 -4.01 15.07
C LEU A 50 8.23 -4.99 15.85
N SER A 51 7.68 -5.99 15.19
CA SER A 51 7.11 -7.17 15.88
C SER A 51 8.08 -8.33 15.82
N ALA A 52 8.01 -9.25 16.78
CA ALA A 52 8.64 -10.55 16.62
C ALA A 52 8.12 -11.25 15.35
N ALA A 53 9.01 -11.95 14.65
CA ALA A 53 8.63 -12.80 13.53
C ALA A 53 7.70 -13.92 14.03
N PRO A 54 6.59 -14.25 13.32
CA PRO A 54 5.80 -15.41 13.65
C PRO A 54 6.64 -16.69 13.61
N LEU A 55 6.35 -17.60 14.55
CA LEU A 55 6.93 -18.93 14.54
C LEU A 55 6.53 -19.69 13.26
N PRO A 56 7.40 -20.54 12.70
CA PRO A 56 7.04 -21.34 11.55
C PRO A 56 5.85 -22.24 11.89
N THR A 57 4.76 -22.10 11.13
CA THR A 57 3.57 -22.96 11.27
C THR A 57 3.69 -24.27 10.50
N ASN A 58 4.57 -24.32 9.49
CA ASN A 58 4.89 -25.51 8.72
C ASN A 58 6.27 -26.06 9.11
N PRO A 59 6.37 -27.30 9.64
CA PRO A 59 7.65 -27.94 10.00
C PRO A 59 8.63 -28.09 8.82
N LYS A 60 8.13 -28.09 7.58
CA LYS A 60 8.93 -28.18 6.35
C LYS A 60 9.39 -26.82 5.82
N ALA A 61 8.94 -25.71 6.40
CA ALA A 61 9.38 -24.38 5.98
C ALA A 61 10.86 -24.20 6.36
N THR A 62 11.64 -23.64 5.43
CA THR A 62 13.02 -23.23 5.73
C THR A 62 13.01 -22.24 6.89
N LYS A 63 13.89 -22.47 7.87
CA LYS A 63 13.94 -21.66 9.10
C LYS A 63 14.14 -20.19 8.71
N ARG A 64 13.14 -19.36 9.02
CA ARG A 64 13.18 -17.92 8.75
C ARG A 64 14.42 -17.30 9.42
N LYS A 65 15.21 -16.53 8.65
CA LYS A 65 16.44 -15.88 9.14
C LYS A 65 16.17 -14.57 9.90
N THR A 66 15.18 -13.80 9.46
CA THR A 66 14.78 -12.54 10.10
C THR A 66 14.01 -12.84 11.39
N THR A 67 14.41 -12.23 12.50
CA THR A 67 13.79 -12.43 13.82
C THR A 67 12.65 -11.46 14.09
N HIS A 68 12.58 -10.38 13.31
CA HIS A 68 11.57 -9.33 13.44
C HIS A 68 10.94 -8.98 12.09
N ASP A 69 9.75 -8.37 12.13
CA ASP A 69 9.07 -7.73 11.02
C ASP A 69 8.95 -6.23 11.29
N LEU A 70 9.27 -5.40 10.28
CA LEU A 70 8.98 -3.97 10.33
C LEU A 70 7.47 -3.79 10.17
N ARG A 71 6.84 -3.09 11.12
CA ARG A 71 5.40 -2.83 11.10
C ARG A 71 5.11 -1.37 10.83
N LEU A 72 5.57 -0.51 11.73
CA LEU A 72 5.35 0.93 11.65
C LEU A 72 6.66 1.69 11.66
N VAL A 73 6.61 2.90 11.12
CA VAL A 73 7.66 3.90 11.23
C VAL A 73 7.02 5.18 11.73
N ASP A 74 7.58 5.74 12.79
CA ASP A 74 7.25 7.06 13.31
C ASP A 74 8.15 8.08 12.61
N VAL A 75 7.53 8.91 11.78
CA VAL A 75 8.15 9.99 11.02
C VAL A 75 7.64 11.30 11.60
N GLU A 76 8.45 11.95 12.43
CA GLU A 76 8.11 13.25 13.04
C GLU A 76 6.77 13.25 13.82
N GLY A 77 6.44 12.15 14.50
CA GLY A 77 5.19 11.98 15.24
C GLY A 77 4.04 11.38 14.41
N VAL A 78 4.23 11.20 13.10
CA VAL A 78 3.27 10.54 12.22
C VAL A 78 3.62 9.06 12.09
N LEU A 79 2.71 8.18 12.52
CA LEU A 79 2.86 6.74 12.29
C LEU A 79 2.49 6.39 10.85
N VAL A 80 3.40 5.68 10.19
CA VAL A 80 3.25 5.12 8.84
C VAL A 80 3.31 3.61 8.93
N SER A 81 2.34 2.90 8.34
CA SER A 81 2.43 1.45 8.19
C SER A 81 3.28 1.10 6.96
N ALA A 82 4.37 0.37 7.21
CA ALA A 82 5.34 -0.01 6.19
C ALA A 82 5.03 -1.38 5.54
N ASP A 83 3.95 -2.06 5.95
CA ASP A 83 3.60 -3.40 5.50
C ASP A 83 2.75 -3.33 4.21
N ALA A 84 3.37 -3.56 3.06
CA ALA A 84 2.69 -3.49 1.76
C ALA A 84 1.71 -4.66 1.52
N ARG A 85 1.57 -5.60 2.47
CA ARG A 85 0.57 -6.67 2.41
C ARG A 85 -0.78 -6.25 2.99
N LEU A 86 -0.81 -5.20 3.82
CA LEU A 86 -2.04 -4.75 4.48
C LEU A 86 -3.10 -4.13 3.54
N PRO A 87 -2.76 -3.39 2.46
CA PRO A 87 -3.76 -2.71 1.63
C PRO A 87 -4.93 -3.58 1.19
N ASN A 88 -4.68 -4.79 0.70
CA ASN A 88 -5.75 -5.72 0.28
C ASN A 88 -6.68 -6.07 1.46
N HIS A 89 -6.12 -6.43 2.62
CA HIS A 89 -6.91 -6.72 3.82
C HIS A 89 -7.72 -5.52 4.29
N LEU A 90 -7.10 -4.34 4.36
CA LEU A 90 -7.75 -3.10 4.80
C LEU A 90 -8.89 -2.72 3.86
N LEU A 91 -8.68 -2.88 2.56
CA LEU A 91 -9.68 -2.60 1.54
C LEU A 91 -10.86 -3.57 1.65
N ARG A 92 -10.59 -4.87 1.78
CA ARG A 92 -11.63 -5.88 2.02
C ARG A 92 -12.47 -5.55 3.26
N GLU A 93 -11.81 -5.29 4.38
CA GLU A 93 -12.49 -4.94 5.64
C GLU A 93 -13.36 -3.67 5.48
N ALA A 94 -12.86 -2.64 4.79
CA ALA A 94 -13.60 -1.40 4.55
C ALA A 94 -14.82 -1.59 3.63
N ILE A 95 -14.69 -2.45 2.60
CA ILE A 95 -15.80 -2.80 1.70
C ILE A 95 -16.86 -3.61 2.45
N GLU A 96 -16.45 -4.68 3.15
CA GLU A 96 -17.38 -5.56 3.89
C GLU A 96 -18.11 -4.82 5.02
N SER A 97 -17.50 -3.77 5.58
CA SER A 97 -18.14 -2.91 6.60
C SER A 97 -18.95 -1.74 6.01
N GLY A 98 -19.09 -1.66 4.68
CA GLY A 98 -19.88 -0.62 4.01
C GLY A 98 -19.31 0.79 4.14
N ARG A 99 -18.02 0.94 4.45
CA ARG A 99 -17.37 2.24 4.67
C ARG A 99 -16.91 2.92 3.38
N LEU A 100 -16.96 2.21 2.25
CA LEU A 100 -16.56 2.72 0.94
C LEU A 100 -17.81 2.85 0.04
N PRO A 101 -18.44 4.04 -0.04
CA PRO A 101 -19.69 4.24 -0.78
C PRO A 101 -19.60 3.83 -2.25
N GLU A 102 -18.43 3.98 -2.88
CA GLU A 102 -18.19 3.62 -4.27
C GLU A 102 -18.32 2.11 -4.51
N PHE A 103 -18.17 1.29 -3.48
CA PHE A 103 -18.33 -0.17 -3.54
C PHE A 103 -19.62 -0.66 -2.86
N ALA A 104 -20.56 0.24 -2.58
CA ALA A 104 -21.87 -0.13 -2.05
C ALA A 104 -22.63 -1.03 -3.05
N GLY A 105 -23.37 -2.02 -2.52
CA GLY A 105 -24.17 -2.96 -3.32
C GLY A 105 -23.42 -4.23 -3.75
N PHE A 106 -22.12 -4.34 -3.50
CA PHE A 106 -21.41 -5.63 -3.58
C PHE A 106 -21.54 -6.38 -2.24
N ASP A 107 -22.04 -7.61 -2.28
CA ASP A 107 -22.35 -8.42 -1.10
C ASP A 107 -21.36 -9.58 -0.88
N GLN A 108 -20.55 -9.91 -1.90
CA GLN A 108 -19.45 -10.88 -1.77
C GLN A 108 -18.12 -10.29 -2.18
N VAL A 109 -17.09 -10.60 -1.39
CA VAL A 109 -15.70 -10.19 -1.63
C VAL A 109 -14.81 -11.43 -1.65
N ARG A 110 -14.16 -11.68 -2.79
CA ARG A 110 -13.17 -12.75 -2.95
C ARG A 110 -11.79 -12.14 -3.15
N SER A 111 -10.79 -12.64 -2.44
CA SER A 111 -9.41 -12.16 -2.58
C SER A 111 -8.62 -12.99 -3.59
N GLU A 112 -7.56 -12.38 -4.12
CA GLU A 112 -6.46 -13.05 -4.81
C GLU A 112 -6.92 -13.83 -6.05
N VAL A 113 -7.72 -13.18 -6.88
CA VAL A 113 -8.43 -13.76 -8.03
C VAL A 113 -7.59 -13.66 -9.30
N THR A 114 -7.50 -14.76 -10.04
CA THR A 114 -6.85 -14.78 -11.36
C THR A 114 -7.79 -14.20 -12.41
N HIS A 115 -7.31 -13.20 -13.15
CA HIS A 115 -7.97 -12.65 -14.34
C HIS A 115 -6.91 -12.43 -15.43
N GLY A 116 -7.16 -12.98 -16.62
CA GLY A 116 -6.16 -13.04 -17.68
C GLY A 116 -4.85 -13.70 -17.21
N ASP A 117 -3.75 -12.97 -17.31
CA ASP A 117 -2.41 -13.40 -16.93
C ASP A 117 -1.89 -12.75 -15.62
N SER A 118 -2.81 -12.17 -14.83
CA SER A 118 -2.54 -11.53 -13.55
C SER A 118 -3.38 -12.12 -12.42
N ARG A 119 -2.88 -11.93 -11.20
CA ARG A 119 -3.64 -12.12 -9.98
C ARG A 119 -3.97 -10.74 -9.42
N LEU A 120 -5.26 -10.42 -9.38
CA LEU A 120 -5.80 -9.17 -8.86
C LEU A 120 -6.20 -9.37 -7.39
N ASP A 121 -6.16 -8.27 -6.63
CA ASP A 121 -6.33 -8.33 -5.18
C ASP A 121 -7.73 -8.76 -4.75
N LEU A 122 -8.79 -8.21 -5.37
CA LEU A 122 -10.18 -8.47 -5.01
C LEU A 122 -11.10 -8.61 -6.24
N LEU A 123 -12.11 -9.48 -6.09
CA LEU A 123 -13.30 -9.58 -6.94
C LEU A 123 -14.53 -9.33 -6.06
N LEU A 124 -15.31 -8.32 -6.42
CA LEU A 124 -16.56 -7.96 -5.76
C LEU A 124 -17.72 -8.41 -6.64
N THR A 125 -18.74 -9.04 -6.07
CA THR A 125 -19.98 -9.39 -6.79
C THR A 125 -21.18 -8.88 -6.03
N GLY A 126 -22.21 -8.43 -6.75
CA GLY A 126 -23.44 -7.89 -6.20
C GLY A 126 -24.50 -7.75 -7.28
N GLY A 127 -25.65 -8.39 -7.10
CA GLY A 127 -26.67 -8.49 -8.14
C GLY A 127 -26.11 -9.06 -9.45
N SER A 128 -26.26 -8.33 -10.56
CA SER A 128 -25.67 -8.68 -11.87
C SER A 128 -24.32 -8.03 -12.15
N SER A 129 -23.75 -7.29 -11.19
CA SER A 129 -22.51 -6.53 -11.36
C SER A 129 -21.34 -7.24 -10.72
N THR A 130 -20.18 -7.17 -11.39
CA THR A 130 -18.91 -7.68 -10.89
C THR A 130 -17.84 -6.60 -11.02
N CYS A 131 -17.03 -6.42 -9.98
CA CYS A 131 -15.95 -5.45 -9.96
C CYS A 131 -14.61 -6.10 -9.61
N LEU A 132 -13.60 -5.89 -10.45
CA LEU A 132 -12.21 -6.27 -10.20
C LEU A 132 -11.46 -5.10 -9.59
N VAL A 133 -10.80 -5.33 -8.46
CA VAL A 133 -10.11 -4.27 -7.70
C VAL A 133 -8.66 -4.65 -7.43
N GLU A 134 -7.76 -3.72 -7.69
CA GLU A 134 -6.33 -3.81 -7.41
C GLU A 134 -5.94 -2.76 -6.37
N ALA A 135 -5.32 -3.18 -5.26
CA ALA A 135 -4.83 -2.30 -4.22
C ALA A 135 -3.37 -1.90 -4.49
N LYS A 136 -3.02 -0.65 -4.18
CA LYS A 136 -1.63 -0.15 -4.22
C LYS A 136 -1.23 0.38 -2.85
N SER A 137 -0.09 -0.07 -2.35
CA SER A 137 0.47 0.42 -1.09
C SER A 137 1.15 1.76 -1.32
N VAL A 138 0.71 2.81 -0.61
CA VAL A 138 1.34 4.13 -0.68
C VAL A 138 1.81 4.55 0.71
N THR A 139 3.06 4.95 0.81
CA THR A 139 3.72 5.37 2.05
C THR A 139 4.52 6.66 1.90
N LEU A 140 4.94 6.95 0.66
CA LEU A 140 5.66 8.17 0.31
C LEU A 140 4.69 9.35 0.31
N VAL A 141 4.96 10.33 1.17
CA VAL A 141 4.33 11.64 1.17
C VAL A 141 5.44 12.67 1.07
N SER A 142 5.29 13.64 0.17
CA SER A 142 6.26 14.74 0.02
C SER A 142 6.41 15.48 1.35
N PRO A 143 7.66 15.73 1.82
CA PRO A 143 7.87 16.46 3.07
C PRO A 143 7.45 17.93 2.96
N ILE A 144 7.50 18.49 1.74
CA ILE A 144 7.06 19.84 1.42
C ILE A 144 5.68 19.72 0.78
N GLY A 145 4.73 20.56 1.21
CA GLY A 145 3.44 20.66 0.53
C GLY A 145 3.60 21.11 -0.91
N ASP A 146 2.57 20.90 -1.73
CA ASP A 146 2.55 21.52 -3.06
C ASP A 146 2.35 23.04 -2.95
N GLU A 147 2.17 23.70 -4.10
CA GLU A 147 1.90 25.14 -4.16
C GLU A 147 0.63 25.58 -3.40
N ARG A 148 -0.28 24.64 -3.08
CA ARG A 148 -1.50 24.86 -2.30
C ARG A 148 -1.30 24.57 -0.81
N GLY A 149 -0.12 24.10 -0.43
CA GLY A 149 0.20 23.67 0.93
C GLY A 149 -0.31 22.26 1.27
N GLU A 150 -0.78 21.49 0.29
CA GLU A 150 -1.31 20.14 0.50
C GLU A 150 -0.19 19.11 0.65
N ARG A 151 -0.34 18.17 1.57
CA ARG A 151 0.59 17.05 1.74
C ARG A 151 0.32 15.99 0.69
N VAL A 152 1.22 15.89 -0.29
CA VAL A 152 1.03 15.02 -1.46
C VAL A 152 1.56 13.62 -1.23
N ALA A 153 0.69 12.62 -1.27
CA ALA A 153 1.06 11.22 -1.39
C ALA A 153 1.48 10.89 -2.83
N LEU A 154 2.58 10.14 -2.98
CA LEU A 154 3.19 9.84 -4.27
C LEU A 154 3.27 8.33 -4.49
N PHE A 155 2.87 7.87 -5.68
CA PHE A 155 3.06 6.48 -6.10
C PHE A 155 3.48 6.39 -7.57
N PRO A 156 4.46 5.54 -7.91
CA PRO A 156 5.24 4.70 -7.00
C PRO A 156 6.44 5.44 -6.38
N ASP A 157 7.11 4.81 -5.42
CA ASP A 157 8.39 5.30 -4.85
C ASP A 157 9.63 4.72 -5.57
N ALA A 158 9.41 3.80 -6.52
CA ALA A 158 10.39 3.23 -7.43
C ALA A 158 9.69 2.68 -8.69
N PRO A 159 10.39 2.54 -9.83
CA PRO A 159 9.82 1.92 -11.04
C PRO A 159 9.14 0.56 -10.77
N THR A 160 7.96 0.34 -11.34
CA THR A 160 7.07 -0.81 -11.08
C THR A 160 6.42 -1.37 -12.34
N SER A 161 7.17 -2.18 -13.09
CA SER A 161 6.63 -2.91 -14.25
C SER A 161 5.45 -3.82 -13.90
N ARG A 162 5.45 -4.42 -12.71
CA ARG A 162 4.32 -5.22 -12.21
C ARG A 162 3.09 -4.35 -11.95
N GLY A 163 3.26 -3.18 -11.33
CA GLY A 163 2.17 -2.24 -11.11
C GLY A 163 1.53 -1.80 -12.43
N ARG A 164 2.35 -1.46 -13.42
CA ARG A 164 1.92 -1.11 -14.78
C ARG A 164 1.12 -2.25 -15.43
N LYS A 165 1.65 -3.48 -15.41
CA LYS A 165 0.96 -4.65 -15.96
C LYS A 165 -0.43 -4.84 -15.34
N HIS A 166 -0.53 -4.73 -14.02
CA HIS A 166 -1.81 -4.91 -13.32
C HIS A 166 -2.84 -3.85 -13.72
N VAL A 167 -2.42 -2.58 -13.86
CA VAL A 167 -3.29 -1.49 -14.31
C VAL A 167 -3.79 -1.74 -15.75
N LEU A 168 -2.92 -2.15 -16.67
CA LEU A 168 -3.33 -2.49 -18.03
C LEU A 168 -4.27 -3.70 -18.10
N ASN A 169 -4.11 -4.66 -17.18
CA ASN A 169 -5.03 -5.79 -17.07
C ASN A 169 -6.43 -5.38 -16.60
N LEU A 170 -6.55 -4.32 -15.79
CA LEU A 170 -7.86 -3.73 -15.46
C LEU A 170 -8.53 -3.12 -16.71
N CYS A 171 -7.77 -2.53 -17.64
CA CYS A 171 -8.34 -2.06 -18.92
C CYS A 171 -8.97 -3.22 -19.72
N ASN A 172 -8.34 -4.39 -19.71
CA ASN A 172 -8.89 -5.58 -20.37
C ASN A 172 -10.17 -6.06 -19.67
N ALA A 173 -10.20 -6.03 -18.33
CA ALA A 173 -11.41 -6.33 -17.57
C ALA A 173 -12.58 -5.40 -17.94
N VAL A 174 -12.33 -4.09 -18.11
CA VAL A 174 -13.39 -3.15 -18.56
C VAL A 174 -13.90 -3.52 -19.95
N LYS A 175 -13.03 -3.88 -20.89
CA LYS A 175 -13.43 -4.32 -22.25
C LYS A 175 -14.28 -5.60 -22.23
N GLU A 176 -14.08 -6.46 -21.25
CA GLU A 176 -14.86 -7.68 -21.02
C GLU A 176 -16.19 -7.44 -20.28
N GLY A 177 -16.49 -6.19 -19.91
CA GLY A 177 -17.73 -5.79 -19.25
C GLY A 177 -17.69 -5.82 -17.72
N TYR A 178 -16.51 -6.00 -17.11
CA TYR A 178 -16.35 -5.83 -15.67
C TYR A 178 -16.27 -4.35 -15.31
N ARG A 179 -16.77 -3.97 -14.13
CA ARG A 179 -16.30 -2.75 -13.47
C ARG A 179 -14.86 -3.01 -13.00
N ALA A 180 -13.98 -2.03 -13.09
CA ALA A 180 -12.60 -2.20 -12.64
C ALA A 180 -12.12 -0.97 -11.87
N ALA A 181 -11.39 -1.19 -10.77
CA ALA A 181 -10.86 -0.11 -9.96
C ALA A 181 -9.42 -0.36 -9.51
N VAL A 182 -8.61 0.69 -9.48
CA VAL A 182 -7.35 0.72 -8.73
C VAL A 182 -7.50 1.61 -7.51
N VAL A 183 -7.13 1.07 -6.34
CA VAL A 183 -7.30 1.73 -5.05
C VAL A 183 -5.95 1.92 -4.39
N PHE A 184 -5.52 3.17 -4.28
CA PHE A 184 -4.32 3.56 -3.56
C PHE A 184 -4.61 3.67 -2.06
N VAL A 185 -4.02 2.79 -1.26
CA VAL A 185 -4.14 2.81 0.19
C VAL A 185 -2.93 3.54 0.76
N VAL A 186 -3.12 4.81 1.11
CA VAL A 186 -2.13 5.65 1.78
C VAL A 186 -2.09 5.25 3.24
N GLN A 187 -1.05 4.50 3.60
CA GLN A 187 -0.89 3.87 4.91
C GLN A 187 -0.35 4.83 5.98
N ARG A 188 -0.86 6.07 5.98
CA ARG A 188 -0.55 7.16 6.92
C ARG A 188 -1.68 8.21 6.90
N PRO A 189 -1.87 8.99 7.98
CA PRO A 189 -3.03 9.87 8.13
C PRO A 189 -2.88 11.27 7.53
N ASP A 190 -1.66 11.69 7.19
CA ASP A 190 -1.28 13.08 6.91
C ASP A 190 -1.13 13.39 5.41
N ALA A 191 -1.80 12.61 4.56
CA ALA A 191 -1.92 12.92 3.14
C ALA A 191 -3.26 13.60 2.86
N ASP A 192 -3.21 14.65 2.05
CA ASP A 192 -4.39 15.40 1.62
C ASP A 192 -4.82 14.99 0.22
N VAL A 193 -3.89 14.53 -0.62
CA VAL A 193 -4.09 14.23 -2.04
C VAL A 193 -3.09 13.21 -2.53
N LEU A 194 -3.47 12.42 -3.54
CA LEU A 194 -2.58 11.50 -4.23
C LEU A 194 -2.26 12.00 -5.64
N VAL A 195 -0.98 12.00 -5.98
CA VAL A 195 -0.46 12.31 -7.33
C VAL A 195 0.44 11.17 -7.81
N PRO A 196 0.28 10.66 -9.05
CA PRO A 196 1.22 9.72 -9.64
C PRO A 196 2.63 10.32 -9.73
N ASN A 197 3.63 9.57 -9.30
CA ASN A 197 5.02 10.02 -9.27
C ASN A 197 5.69 9.82 -10.64
N VAL A 198 5.43 10.74 -11.58
CA VAL A 198 5.97 10.72 -12.95
C VAL A 198 7.50 10.65 -12.95
N ALA A 199 8.16 11.36 -12.02
CA ALA A 199 9.61 11.36 -11.90
C ALA A 199 10.18 9.99 -11.49
N SER A 200 9.40 9.17 -10.77
CA SER A 200 9.80 7.81 -10.41
C SER A 200 9.48 6.80 -11.51
N ASP A 201 8.33 6.92 -12.17
CA ASP A 201 7.88 5.95 -13.17
C ASP A 201 6.90 6.60 -14.17
N PRO A 202 7.40 7.17 -15.29
CA PRO A 202 6.55 7.77 -16.31
C PRO A 202 5.66 6.72 -17.02
N ASP A 203 6.17 5.50 -17.20
CA ASP A 203 5.43 4.41 -17.83
C ASP A 203 4.22 3.96 -17.00
N PHE A 204 4.35 3.94 -15.66
CA PHE A 204 3.22 3.67 -14.78
C PHE A 204 2.18 4.79 -14.84
N TYR A 205 2.63 6.05 -14.87
CA TYR A 205 1.75 7.21 -15.00
C TYR A 205 0.93 7.15 -16.30
N GLU A 206 1.59 6.94 -17.44
CA GLU A 206 0.91 6.81 -18.74
C GLU A 206 -0.13 5.71 -18.73
N ALA A 207 0.21 4.53 -18.18
CA ALA A 207 -0.73 3.42 -18.07
C ALA A 207 -1.92 3.73 -17.15
N LEU A 208 -1.72 4.50 -16.07
CA LEU A 208 -2.79 4.90 -15.16
C LEU A 208 -3.74 5.91 -15.81
N VAL A 209 -3.20 6.87 -16.57
CA VAL A 209 -4.00 7.83 -17.36
C VAL A 209 -4.79 7.09 -18.44
N GLU A 210 -4.15 6.19 -19.18
CA GLU A 210 -4.81 5.36 -20.18
C GLU A 210 -5.93 4.53 -19.56
N ALA A 211 -5.69 3.92 -18.38
CA ALA A 211 -6.70 3.14 -17.67
C ALA A 211 -7.91 3.99 -17.28
N ASN A 212 -7.69 5.21 -16.76
CA ASN A 212 -8.77 6.14 -16.44
C ASN A 212 -9.62 6.49 -17.66
N VAL A 213 -8.97 6.76 -18.81
CA VAL A 213 -9.65 7.05 -20.08
C VAL A 213 -10.49 5.86 -20.55
N HIS A 214 -10.03 4.63 -20.30
CA HIS A 214 -10.74 3.40 -20.66
C HIS A 214 -11.80 2.97 -19.62
N GLY A 215 -12.08 3.79 -18.60
CA GLY A 215 -13.14 3.53 -17.62
C GLY A 215 -12.71 2.72 -16.39
N VAL A 216 -11.40 2.52 -16.17
CA VAL A 216 -10.90 2.03 -14.89
C VAL A 216 -11.02 3.16 -13.86
N GLU A 217 -11.70 2.90 -12.77
CA GLU A 217 -11.91 3.87 -11.70
C GLU A 217 -10.67 3.97 -10.81
N ILE A 218 -10.37 5.18 -10.34
CA ILE A 218 -9.19 5.45 -9.53
C ILE A 218 -9.60 6.09 -8.21
N TYR A 219 -9.23 5.44 -7.11
CA TYR A 219 -9.51 5.91 -5.77
C TYR A 219 -8.25 5.96 -4.92
N ALA A 220 -8.20 6.91 -3.98
CA ALA A 220 -7.20 6.95 -2.95
C ALA A 220 -7.86 7.12 -1.57
N TYR A 221 -7.37 6.37 -0.61
CA TYR A 221 -7.83 6.41 0.77
C TYR A 221 -6.66 6.52 1.72
N ARG A 222 -6.76 7.42 2.70
CA ARG A 222 -5.80 7.51 3.79
C ARG A 222 -6.20 6.62 4.96
N CYS A 223 -5.21 6.20 5.73
CA CYS A 223 -5.41 5.36 6.90
C CYS A 223 -5.17 6.12 8.19
N ARG A 224 -5.99 5.88 9.21
CA ARG A 224 -5.59 6.10 10.59
C ARG A 224 -4.59 4.99 10.95
N VAL A 225 -3.47 5.38 11.54
CA VAL A 225 -2.41 4.47 11.98
C VAL A 225 -2.15 4.71 13.46
N SER A 226 -2.21 3.64 14.23
CA SER A 226 -1.82 3.62 15.65
C SER A 226 -1.04 2.35 15.96
N LEU A 227 -0.48 2.27 17.17
CA LEU A 227 0.16 1.03 17.63
C LEU A 227 -0.83 -0.14 17.77
N LYS A 228 -2.14 0.12 17.83
CA LYS A 228 -3.19 -0.89 18.01
C LYS A 228 -3.80 -1.34 16.69
N GLU A 229 -3.98 -0.42 15.76
CA GLU A 229 -4.72 -0.67 14.52
C GLU A 229 -4.26 0.21 13.36
N VAL A 230 -4.52 -0.28 12.16
CA VAL A 230 -4.54 0.50 10.92
C VAL A 230 -5.89 0.28 10.29
N ALA A 231 -6.54 1.37 9.88
CA ALA A 231 -7.84 1.31 9.25
C ALA A 231 -7.93 2.40 8.18
N ILE A 232 -8.52 2.06 7.02
CA ILE A 232 -8.93 3.06 6.03
C ILE A 232 -9.92 4.03 6.68
N THR A 233 -9.80 5.32 6.36
CA THR A 233 -10.64 6.39 6.92
C THR A 233 -11.29 7.20 5.82
N ASP A 234 -10.62 8.23 5.34
CA ASP A 234 -11.18 9.16 4.36
C ASP A 234 -10.70 8.86 2.95
N ARG A 235 -11.58 9.10 1.99
CA ARG A 235 -11.19 9.25 0.59
C ARG A 235 -10.43 10.57 0.44
N ILE A 236 -9.31 10.53 -0.27
CA ILE A 236 -8.58 11.73 -0.68
C ILE A 236 -8.66 11.88 -2.21
N PRO A 237 -8.57 13.11 -2.75
CA PRO A 237 -8.55 13.33 -4.19
C PRO A 237 -7.36 12.63 -4.86
N VAL A 238 -7.55 12.26 -6.12
CA VAL A 238 -6.47 11.79 -7.00
C VAL A 238 -6.33 12.79 -8.12
N ARG A 239 -5.14 13.39 -8.23
CA ARG A 239 -4.78 14.34 -9.30
C ARG A 239 -3.91 13.64 -10.33
N LEU A 240 -4.45 13.47 -11.54
CA LEU A 240 -3.75 12.84 -12.66
C LEU A 240 -3.04 13.87 -13.56
N ASP A 241 -3.32 15.16 -13.38
CA ASP A 241 -2.66 16.28 -14.08
C ASP A 241 -1.26 16.59 -13.53
N GLY A 242 -0.85 15.94 -12.44
CA GLY A 242 0.47 16.09 -11.82
C GLY A 242 0.45 17.01 -10.60
N LEU A 243 1.60 17.60 -10.27
CA LEU A 243 1.78 18.54 -9.15
C LEU A 243 1.44 20.00 -9.51
N GLY A 244 0.67 20.21 -10.58
CA GLY A 244 0.28 21.55 -11.05
C GLY A 244 -0.95 22.13 -10.36
#